data_AF-A0A8C6DGR9-F1
#
_entry.id   AF-A0A8C6DGR9-F1
#
_cell.length_a   1.000
_cell.length_b   1.000
_cell.length_c   1.000
_cell.angle_alpha   90.00
_cell.angle_beta   90.00
_cell.angle_gamma   90.00
#
_symmetry.space_group_name_H-M   'P 1'
#
loop_
_entity.id
_entity.type
_entity.pdbx_description
1 polymer ?
#
loop_
_entity_poly.entity_id
_entity_poly.type
_entity_poly.pdbx_seq_one_letter_code
_entity_poly.pdbx_strand_id
1 'polypeptide(L)'
;TKSARRALKKESDGRHTDAIVQAAFLEKHKEAGLLDTLLEETLDKLHLIQERLVDETTSESDCEEIGTSLFDWRLVEDTLANFQAAIENQIRESEERWRQLKEEIELLQDLNLVLPASVKFHFDFSLSS
;
A
#
# COMPACT_ATOMS: atom_id res chain seq x y z
N THR A 1 33.90 19.80 -27.18
CA THR A 1 33.40 20.56 -26.00
C THR A 1 31.92 20.95 -26.03
N LYS A 2 31.17 20.72 -27.12
CA LYS A 2 29.69 20.98 -27.18
C LYS A 2 28.82 19.79 -26.76
N SER A 3 29.37 18.56 -26.82
CA SER A 3 28.67 17.31 -26.47
C SER A 3 28.52 17.12 -24.96
N ALA A 4 29.59 17.39 -24.18
CA ALA A 4 29.57 17.27 -22.72
C ALA A 4 28.53 18.20 -22.05
N ARG A 5 28.35 19.43 -22.57
CA ARG A 5 27.35 20.39 -22.05
C ARG A 5 25.89 19.97 -22.31
N ARG A 6 25.64 19.09 -23.29
CA ARG A 6 24.29 18.54 -23.56
C ARG A 6 23.96 17.35 -22.67
N ALA A 7 24.97 16.55 -22.29
CA ALA A 7 24.80 15.46 -21.33
C ALA A 7 24.49 15.99 -19.91
N LEU A 8 25.28 16.98 -19.44
CA LEU A 8 25.06 17.64 -18.13
C LEU A 8 23.69 18.32 -17.99
N LYS A 9 23.08 18.78 -19.08
CA LYS A 9 21.78 19.48 -19.06
C LYS A 9 20.57 18.52 -19.11
N LYS A 10 20.75 17.28 -19.57
CA LYS A 10 19.69 16.25 -19.49
C LYS A 10 19.65 15.56 -18.12
N GLU A 11 20.79 15.48 -17.44
CA GLU A 11 20.92 14.84 -16.14
C GLU A 11 20.37 15.69 -14.98
N SER A 12 20.24 17.01 -15.15
CA SER A 12 19.64 17.91 -14.15
C SER A 12 18.11 17.95 -14.22
N ASP A 13 17.53 17.64 -15.38
CA ASP A 13 16.09 17.75 -15.64
C ASP A 13 15.31 16.50 -15.14
N GLY A 14 15.92 15.32 -15.30
CA GLY A 14 15.38 14.07 -14.74
C GLY A 14 15.41 14.04 -13.20
N ARG A 15 16.53 14.48 -12.60
CA ARG A 15 16.66 14.56 -11.13
C ARG A 15 15.67 15.53 -10.48
N HIS A 16 15.32 16.61 -11.17
CA HIS A 16 14.31 17.55 -10.69
C HIS A 16 12.90 16.96 -10.74
N THR A 17 12.61 16.15 -11.76
CA THR A 17 11.31 15.47 -11.89
C THR A 17 11.16 14.39 -10.83
N ASP A 18 12.20 13.59 -10.58
CA ASP A 18 12.23 12.59 -9.50
C ASP A 18 12.08 13.22 -8.12
N ALA A 19 12.79 14.32 -7.85
CA ALA A 19 12.67 15.01 -6.56
C ALA A 19 11.26 15.55 -6.30
N ILE A 20 10.54 15.98 -7.35
CA ILE A 20 9.16 16.44 -7.25
C ILE A 20 8.21 15.27 -7.00
N VAL A 21 8.40 14.14 -7.69
CA VAL A 21 7.60 12.93 -7.50
C VAL A 21 7.81 12.35 -6.10
N GLN A 22 9.07 12.29 -5.63
CA GLN A 22 9.43 11.85 -4.28
C GLN A 22 8.86 12.78 -3.20
N ALA A 23 8.89 14.09 -3.41
CA ALA A 23 8.29 15.05 -2.48
C ALA A 23 6.76 14.89 -2.39
N ALA A 24 6.08 14.73 -3.52
CA ALA A 24 4.63 14.50 -3.56
C ALA A 24 4.24 13.16 -2.91
N PHE A 25 5.07 12.13 -3.05
CA PHE A 25 4.90 10.85 -2.39
C PHE A 25 4.98 10.99 -0.86
N LEU A 26 6.02 11.66 -0.35
CA LEU A 26 6.19 11.92 1.08
C LEU A 26 5.05 12.76 1.66
N GLU A 27 4.57 13.77 0.94
CA GLU A 27 3.49 14.62 1.41
C GLU A 27 2.18 13.85 1.57
N LYS A 28 1.83 13.00 0.61
CA LYS A 28 0.64 12.14 0.68
C LYS A 28 0.70 11.13 1.83
N HIS A 29 1.87 10.51 2.06
CA HIS A 29 2.05 9.57 3.17
C HIS A 29 2.05 10.26 4.54
N LYS A 30 2.55 11.50 4.62
CA LYS A 30 2.44 12.35 5.80
C LYS A 30 0.97 12.66 6.13
N GLU A 31 0.17 13.03 5.14
CA GLU A 31 -1.27 13.32 5.33
C GLU A 31 -2.08 12.09 5.72
N ALA A 32 -1.71 10.92 5.20
CA ALA A 32 -2.33 9.65 5.54
C ALA A 32 -1.93 9.11 6.93
N GLY A 33 -0.97 9.73 7.61
CA GLY A 33 -0.43 9.23 8.88
C GLY A 33 0.36 7.93 8.76
N LEU A 34 0.79 7.56 7.55
CA LEU A 34 1.50 6.31 7.25
C LEU A 34 3.02 6.46 7.29
N LEU A 35 3.52 7.68 7.53
CA LEU A 35 4.94 7.97 7.53
C LEU A 35 5.67 7.24 8.66
N ASP A 36 5.07 7.20 9.85
CA ASP A 36 5.64 6.54 11.02
C ASP A 36 5.72 5.02 10.82
N THR A 37 4.67 4.41 10.28
CA THR A 37 4.65 2.98 9.94
C THR A 37 5.69 2.61 8.88
N LEU A 38 5.84 3.44 7.83
CA LEU A 38 6.84 3.22 6.79
C LEU A 38 8.27 3.33 7.34
N LEU A 39 8.51 4.29 8.24
CA LEU A 39 9.80 4.46 8.91
C LEU A 39 10.10 3.31 9.86
N GLU A 40 9.13 2.83 10.64
CA GLU A 40 9.27 1.66 11.51
C GLU A 40 9.59 0.39 10.71
N GLU A 41 8.84 0.09 9.64
CA GLU A 41 9.15 -1.06 8.77
C GLU A 41 10.54 -0.98 8.14
N THR A 42 10.96 0.23 7.74
CA THR A 42 12.30 0.45 7.19
C THR A 42 13.37 0.21 8.26
N LEU A 43 13.13 0.67 9.49
CA LEU A 43 14.02 0.44 10.64
C LEU A 43 14.11 -1.05 11.01
N ASP A 44 13.01 -1.79 11.00
CA ASP A 44 13.00 -3.22 11.28
C ASP A 44 13.81 -4.01 10.24
N LYS A 45 13.65 -3.67 8.95
CA LYS A 45 14.45 -4.27 7.88
C LYS A 45 15.93 -3.93 8.01
N LEU A 46 16.25 -2.71 8.42
CA LEU A 46 17.64 -2.30 8.66
C LEU A 46 18.26 -3.07 9.84
N HIS A 47 17.50 -3.31 10.90
CA HIS A 47 17.93 -4.15 12.04
C HIS A 47 18.21 -5.59 11.61
N LEU A 48 17.36 -6.19 10.77
CA LEU A 48 17.57 -7.55 10.24
C LEU A 48 18.84 -7.64 9.38
N ILE A 49 19.10 -6.61 8.57
CA ILE A 49 20.33 -6.53 7.78
C ILE A 49 21.55 -6.41 8.70
N GLN A 50 21.46 -5.57 9.73
CA GLN A 50 22.53 -5.40 10.71
C GLN A 50 22.81 -6.71 11.47
N GLU A 51 21.78 -7.44 11.89
CA GLU A 51 21.90 -8.73 12.56
C GLU A 51 22.61 -9.76 11.68
N ARG A 52 22.24 -9.85 10.39
CA ARG A 52 22.94 -10.71 9.42
C ARG A 52 24.38 -10.26 9.15
N LEU A 53 24.69 -8.98 9.22
CA LEU A 53 26.04 -8.48 8.91
C LEU A 53 27.01 -8.63 10.08
N VAL A 54 26.49 -8.65 11.32
CA VAL A 54 27.28 -8.82 12.55
C VAL A 54 27.43 -10.30 12.94
N ASP A 55 26.64 -11.21 12.35
CA ASP A 55 26.79 -12.64 12.55
C ASP A 55 28.16 -13.14 12.04
N GLU A 56 28.91 -13.84 12.90
CA GLU A 56 30.25 -14.37 12.62
C GLU A 56 30.21 -15.51 11.58
N THR A 57 29.03 -16.06 11.28
CA THR A 57 28.85 -17.12 10.29
C THR A 57 28.56 -16.60 8.87
N THR A 58 28.41 -15.28 8.70
CA THR A 58 28.03 -14.64 7.45
C THR A 58 29.11 -14.78 6.39
N SER A 59 28.74 -15.35 5.25
CA SER A 59 29.67 -15.59 4.15
C SER A 59 29.93 -14.33 3.32
N GLU A 60 31.02 -14.33 2.54
CA GLU A 60 31.34 -13.21 1.65
C GLU A 60 30.24 -12.94 0.61
N SER A 61 29.52 -13.99 0.14
CA SER A 61 28.39 -13.79 -0.78
C SER A 61 27.15 -13.22 -0.10
N ASP A 62 26.92 -13.55 1.19
CA ASP A 62 25.85 -12.93 1.98
C ASP A 62 26.10 -11.42 2.12
N CYS A 63 27.34 -11.01 2.35
CA CYS A 63 27.73 -9.60 2.40
C CYS A 63 27.52 -8.88 1.06
N GLU A 64 27.79 -9.54 -0.06
CA GLU A 64 27.56 -9.00 -1.41
C GLU A 64 26.06 -8.84 -1.72
N GLU A 65 25.24 -9.83 -1.35
CA GLU A 65 23.78 -9.77 -1.49
C GLU A 65 23.15 -8.69 -0.59
N ILE A 66 23.64 -8.58 0.65
CA ILE A 66 23.25 -7.54 1.60
C ILE A 66 23.64 -6.16 1.07
N GLY A 67 24.86 -5.99 0.57
CA GLY A 67 25.32 -4.74 -0.02
C GLY A 67 24.48 -4.33 -1.23
N THR A 68 24.18 -5.27 -2.10
CA THR A 68 23.31 -5.02 -3.27
C THR A 68 21.91 -4.62 -2.82
N SER A 69 21.32 -5.33 -1.85
CA SER A 69 19.96 -5.04 -1.35
C SER A 69 19.85 -3.72 -0.60
N LEU A 70 20.88 -3.35 0.17
CA LEU A 70 20.93 -2.12 0.96
C LEU A 70 21.20 -0.88 0.09
N PHE A 71 22.05 -1.01 -0.94
CA PHE A 71 22.49 0.13 -1.75
C PHE A 71 21.73 0.30 -3.07
N ASP A 72 21.06 -0.72 -3.63
CA ASP A 72 20.33 -0.58 -4.91
C ASP A 72 18.91 -0.03 -4.77
N TRP A 73 18.45 0.40 -3.59
CA TRP A 73 17.09 0.94 -3.36
C TRP A 73 15.92 -0.03 -3.69
N ARG A 74 16.25 -1.17 -4.31
CA ARG A 74 15.35 -2.21 -4.80
C ARG A 74 14.61 -2.90 -3.67
N LEU A 75 15.24 -3.07 -2.50
CA LEU A 75 14.56 -3.59 -1.31
C LEU A 75 13.43 -2.66 -0.85
N VAL A 76 13.65 -1.34 -0.91
CA VAL A 76 12.65 -0.33 -0.56
C VAL A 76 11.55 -0.29 -1.62
N GLU A 77 11.90 -0.33 -2.91
CA GLU A 77 10.93 -0.41 -4.02
C GLU A 77 10.06 -1.66 -3.97
N ASP A 78 10.65 -2.84 -3.78
CA ASP A 78 9.92 -4.11 -3.70
C ASP A 78 8.99 -4.11 -2.48
N THR A 79 9.42 -3.53 -1.36
CA THR A 79 8.57 -3.36 -0.17
C THR A 79 7.38 -2.47 -0.46
N LEU A 80 7.61 -1.34 -1.12
CA LEU A 80 6.59 -0.35 -1.44
C LEU A 80 5.57 -0.91 -2.45
N ALA A 81 6.05 -1.67 -3.44
CA ALA A 81 5.21 -2.35 -4.43
C ALA A 81 4.30 -3.41 -3.78
N ASN A 82 4.85 -4.21 -2.86
CA ASN A 82 4.06 -5.19 -2.11
C ASN A 82 3.00 -4.52 -1.23
N PHE A 83 3.35 -3.41 -0.58
CA PHE A 83 2.42 -2.65 0.26
C PHE A 83 1.27 -2.05 -0.57
N GLN A 84 1.59 -1.48 -1.74
CA GLN A 84 0.59 -0.96 -2.67
C GLN A 84 -0.37 -2.06 -3.15
N ALA A 85 0.17 -3.23 -3.54
CA ALA A 85 -0.65 -4.36 -3.98
C ALA A 85 -1.60 -4.86 -2.88
N ALA A 86 -1.15 -4.88 -1.62
CA ALA A 86 -1.99 -5.27 -0.49
C ALA A 86 -3.16 -4.30 -0.27
N ILE A 87 -2.91 -2.99 -0.37
CA ILE A 87 -3.95 -1.95 -0.25
C ILE A 87 -4.96 -2.08 -1.39
N GLU A 88 -4.49 -2.22 -2.63
CA GLU A 88 -5.36 -2.39 -3.81
C GLU A 88 -6.25 -3.63 -3.67
N ASN A 89 -5.73 -4.73 -3.13
CA ASN A 89 -6.52 -5.93 -2.89
C ASN A 89 -7.60 -5.71 -1.83
N GLN A 90 -7.29 -5.03 -0.72
CA GLN A 90 -8.28 -4.72 0.32
C GLN A 90 -9.39 -3.79 -0.19
N ILE A 91 -9.06 -2.81 -1.03
CA ILE A 91 -10.04 -1.93 -1.67
C ILE A 91 -10.98 -2.77 -2.55
N ARG A 92 -10.42 -3.63 -3.41
CA ARG A 92 -11.20 -4.51 -4.30
C ARG A 92 -12.16 -5.42 -3.51
N GLU A 93 -11.68 -6.02 -2.42
CA GLU A 93 -12.51 -6.87 -1.54
C GLU A 93 -13.64 -6.07 -0.89
N SER A 94 -13.36 -4.85 -0.44
CA SER A 94 -14.35 -3.95 0.15
C SER A 94 -15.41 -3.52 -0.86
N GLU A 95 -15.01 -3.21 -2.10
CA GLU A 95 -15.93 -2.86 -3.19
C GLU A 95 -16.85 -4.03 -3.58
N GLU A 96 -16.30 -5.25 -3.59
CA GLU A 96 -17.08 -6.45 -3.87
C GLU A 96 -18.12 -6.72 -2.78
N ARG A 97 -17.70 -6.63 -1.51
CA ARG A 97 -18.63 -6.75 -0.38
C ARG A 97 -19.69 -5.65 -0.39
N TRP A 98 -19.33 -4.44 -0.80
CA TRP A 98 -20.28 -3.33 -0.95
C TRP A 98 -21.33 -3.61 -2.03
N ARG A 99 -20.93 -4.17 -3.19
CA ARG A 99 -21.87 -4.60 -4.23
C ARG A 99 -22.84 -5.66 -3.71
N GLN A 100 -22.32 -6.69 -3.04
CA GLN A 100 -23.15 -7.77 -2.48
C GLN A 100 -24.18 -7.23 -1.48
N LEU A 101 -23.76 -6.36 -0.55
CA LEU A 101 -24.69 -5.74 0.40
C LEU A 101 -25.77 -4.91 -0.31
N LYS A 102 -25.41 -4.22 -1.40
CA LYS A 102 -26.37 -3.42 -2.16
C LYS A 102 -27.42 -4.29 -2.84
N GLU A 103 -27.02 -5.41 -3.42
CA GLU A 103 -27.94 -6.39 -4.00
C GLU A 103 -28.85 -7.01 -2.93
N GLU A 104 -28.31 -7.39 -1.77
CA GLU A 104 -29.13 -7.89 -0.66
C GLU A 104 -30.15 -6.86 -0.17
N ILE A 105 -29.76 -5.58 -0.08
CA ILE A 105 -30.68 -4.50 0.29
C ILE A 105 -31.79 -4.34 -0.76
N GLU A 106 -31.46 -4.38 -2.05
CA GLU A 106 -32.44 -4.29 -3.14
C GLU A 106 -33.44 -5.46 -3.09
N LEU A 107 -32.94 -6.69 -2.91
CA LEU A 107 -33.77 -7.89 -2.75
C LEU A 107 -34.68 -7.81 -1.51
N LEU A 108 -34.18 -7.31 -0.38
CA LEU A 108 -34.97 -7.13 0.84
C LEU A 108 -36.04 -6.04 0.66
N GLN A 109 -35.73 -4.96 -0.06
CA GLN A 109 -36.70 -3.93 -0.39
C GLN A 109 -37.81 -4.48 -1.30
N ASP A 110 -37.46 -5.21 -2.34
CA ASP A 110 -38.42 -5.85 -3.25
C ASP A 110 -39.31 -6.84 -2.51
N LEU A 111 -38.73 -7.69 -1.66
CA LEU A 111 -39.49 -8.62 -0.84
C LEU A 111 -40.46 -7.87 0.10
N ASN A 112 -40.01 -6.78 0.73
CA ASN A 112 -40.84 -5.97 1.60
C ASN A 112 -42.02 -5.29 0.87
N LEU A 113 -41.90 -5.04 -0.44
CA LEU A 113 -42.99 -4.52 -1.27
C LEU A 113 -44.00 -5.60 -1.68
N VAL A 114 -43.55 -6.85 -1.82
CA VAL A 114 -44.39 -7.99 -2.24
C VAL A 114 -45.09 -8.68 -1.06
N LEU A 115 -44.56 -8.55 0.16
CA LEU A 115 -45.13 -9.20 1.34
C LEU A 115 -46.52 -8.65 1.73
N PRO A 116 -47.50 -9.53 2.01
CA PRO A 116 -48.82 -9.11 2.48
C PRO A 116 -48.76 -8.46 3.86
N ALA A 117 -49.63 -7.47 4.11
CA ALA A 117 -49.60 -6.60 5.29
C ALA A 117 -49.56 -7.36 6.63
N SER A 118 -50.20 -8.53 6.73
CA SER A 118 -50.21 -9.37 7.94
C SER A 118 -48.84 -9.94 8.33
N VAL A 119 -47.94 -10.17 7.36
CA VAL A 119 -46.58 -10.68 7.60
C VAL A 119 -45.63 -9.55 8.01
N LYS A 120 -45.85 -8.35 7.47
CA LYS A 120 -45.05 -7.15 7.72
C LYS A 120 -45.13 -6.69 9.19
N PHE A 121 -46.33 -6.72 9.79
CA PHE A 121 -46.54 -6.40 11.22
C PHE A 121 -45.76 -7.32 12.18
N HIS A 122 -45.51 -8.59 11.82
CA HIS A 122 -44.82 -9.54 12.68
C HIS A 122 -43.28 -9.35 12.67
N PHE A 123 -42.76 -8.79 11.57
CA PHE A 123 -41.34 -8.50 11.40
C PHE A 123 -40.94 -7.24 12.18
N ASP A 124 -41.73 -6.18 12.09
CA ASP A 124 -41.48 -4.91 12.80
C ASP A 124 -41.57 -5.07 14.33
N PHE A 125 -42.49 -5.91 14.82
CA PHE A 125 -42.63 -6.19 16.26
C PHE A 125 -41.41 -6.92 16.84
N SER A 126 -40.73 -7.77 16.05
CA SER A 126 -39.58 -8.55 16.50
C SER A 126 -38.26 -7.75 16.55
N LEU A 127 -38.17 -6.63 15.82
CA LEU A 127 -37.00 -5.74 15.82
C LEU A 127 -37.07 -4.65 16.90
N SER A 128 -38.23 -4.46 17.54
CA SER A 128 -38.47 -3.39 18.52
C SER A 128 -38.44 -3.84 19.98
N SER A 129 -38.09 -5.11 20.25
CA SER A 129 -37.92 -5.67 21.61
C SER A 129 -36.46 -6.02 21.89
#